data_AF-A0A3B6LX84-F1
#
_entry.id   AF-A0A3B6LX84-F1
#
_cell.length_a   1.000
_cell.length_b   1.000
_cell.length_c   1.000
_cell.angle_alpha   90.00
_cell.angle_beta   90.00
_cell.angle_gamma   90.00
#
_symmetry.space_group_name_H-M   'P 1'
#
loop_
_entity.id
_entity.type
_entity.pdbx_description
1 polymer ?
#
loop_
_entity_poly.entity_id
_entity_poly.type
_entity_poly.pdbx_seq_one_letter_code
_entity_poly.pdbx_strand_id
1 'polypeptide(L)'
;MFIVGFLKYGERVWALQRGSNGNFALLKVYSKTSQERAYVLKTRAKMDREEEILFDAHYMFHFCMGAFINVSLERWSTDAVLSYLDPVLPLPYEFNMDMYDLVEAELSLLYDLFYTKAQVVHSWPGYLIRAISLLGTVSAFLLFRLDDGKGAHSRVDVSISYMLLVGAIVLETTSVFAIVGSTWTCGYLHCQGWNRTNAMVLCIRRLIQVGSQRKWLHSIGQRNVLDYCTRNQTDWMNRIVEATVLKKWRRKVKFSVSTKITMKFKELVLGQVRRTMTHYSETWTILDAPGKCVLTEYRLLDDMGFSIKDRDFAHCILIWQVATDIYLCCCDDNQHQRRCLKAEEDDKVLVDAIKVLSKYMGFLMIHPSLLPGGVPSDSTINNLENLWKDSKCSTSSEFARSLLYHKRDDRPYISLAGELLRNRMNLPMLRVIFGVWVEFLCYASYHGTGISHCIQLGRGGEFLSVIRLVIHHIQLFHHKYSERLPSDADTL
;
A
#
# COMPACT_ATOMS: atom_id res chain seq x y z
N MET A 1 -0.02 -37.08 22.67
CA MET A 1 0.39 -36.58 21.34
C MET A 1 -0.76 -36.51 20.33
N PHE A 2 -1.55 -37.57 20.12
CA PHE A 2 -2.67 -37.53 19.16
C PHE A 2 -3.70 -36.41 19.42
N ILE A 3 -4.14 -36.24 20.67
CA ILE A 3 -5.06 -35.16 21.08
C ILE A 3 -4.47 -33.78 20.78
N VAL A 4 -3.17 -33.57 21.04
CA VAL A 4 -2.47 -32.32 20.72
C VAL A 4 -2.46 -32.07 19.21
N GLY A 5 -2.24 -33.10 18.40
CA GLY A 5 -2.32 -33.03 16.94
C GLY A 5 -3.71 -32.62 16.45
N PHE A 6 -4.76 -33.22 17.02
CA PHE A 6 -6.16 -32.89 16.70
C PHE A 6 -6.51 -31.43 17.07
N LEU A 7 -6.14 -30.98 18.27
CA LEU A 7 -6.36 -29.60 18.70
C LEU A 7 -5.65 -28.58 17.79
N LYS A 8 -4.39 -28.85 17.41
CA LYS A 8 -3.64 -28.00 16.48
C LYS A 8 -4.25 -27.97 15.07
N TYR A 9 -4.83 -29.09 14.62
CA TYR A 9 -5.53 -29.15 13.35
C TYR A 9 -6.84 -28.35 13.41
N GLY A 10 -7.63 -28.51 14.49
CA GLY A 10 -8.83 -27.72 14.75
C GLY A 10 -8.55 -26.22 14.79
N GLU A 11 -7.45 -25.80 15.43
CA GLU A 11 -7.00 -24.39 15.43
C GLU A 11 -6.79 -23.84 14.01
N ARG A 12 -6.20 -24.64 13.10
CA ARG A 12 -5.98 -24.22 11.70
C ARG A 12 -7.30 -24.04 10.95
N VAL A 13 -8.21 -24.99 11.09
CA VAL A 13 -9.54 -24.93 10.45
C VAL A 13 -10.34 -23.74 11.00
N TRP A 14 -10.29 -23.53 12.31
CA TRP A 14 -10.97 -22.41 12.95
C TRP A 14 -10.42 -21.06 12.52
N ALA A 15 -9.09 -20.93 12.37
CA ALA A 15 -8.46 -19.71 11.86
C ALA A 15 -8.90 -19.38 10.43
N LEU A 16 -8.97 -20.39 9.55
CA LEU A 16 -9.47 -20.22 8.18
C LEU A 16 -10.95 -19.82 8.16
N GLN A 17 -11.78 -20.45 9.00
CA GLN A 17 -13.21 -20.14 9.09
C GLN A 17 -13.46 -18.72 9.62
N ARG A 18 -12.69 -18.26 10.62
CA ARG A 18 -12.75 -16.89 11.15
C ARG A 18 -12.34 -15.84 10.11
N GLY A 19 -11.27 -16.11 9.36
CA GLY A 19 -10.86 -15.25 8.25
C GLY A 19 -11.93 -15.13 7.16
N SER A 20 -12.71 -16.21 6.92
CA SER A 20 -13.77 -16.25 5.91
C SER A 20 -15.10 -15.61 6.36
N ASN A 21 -15.45 -15.69 7.65
CA ASN A 21 -16.78 -15.33 8.13
C ASN A 21 -16.95 -13.84 8.50
N GLY A 22 -15.91 -13.01 8.36
CA GLY A 22 -15.98 -11.56 8.62
C GLY A 22 -16.31 -11.17 10.07
N ASN A 23 -16.57 -12.15 10.96
CA ASN A 23 -16.78 -11.97 12.39
C ASN A 23 -15.44 -11.71 13.08
N PHE A 24 -14.87 -10.55 12.79
CA PHE A 24 -13.68 -10.04 13.45
C PHE A 24 -14.08 -9.56 14.86
N ALA A 25 -14.13 -10.52 15.80
CA ALA A 25 -14.20 -10.19 17.23
C ALA A 25 -12.84 -9.67 17.69
N LEU A 26 -12.46 -8.49 17.19
CA LEU A 26 -11.20 -7.86 17.51
C LEU A 26 -11.49 -6.62 18.35
N LEU A 27 -10.95 -6.63 19.58
CA LEU A 27 -11.02 -5.61 20.62
C LEU A 27 -12.16 -4.62 20.41
N LYS A 28 -13.30 -4.84 21.09
CA LYS A 28 -14.26 -3.76 21.35
C LYS A 28 -13.43 -2.58 21.84
N VAL A 29 -13.19 -1.61 20.96
CA VAL A 29 -12.56 -0.34 21.35
C VAL A 29 -13.59 0.28 22.26
N TYR A 30 -13.28 0.17 23.54
CA TYR A 30 -14.09 0.74 24.59
C TYR A 30 -14.08 2.25 24.36
N SER A 31 -15.25 2.84 24.11
CA SER A 31 -15.43 4.29 24.26
C SER A 31 -15.11 4.63 25.73
N LYS A 32 -14.12 5.49 25.96
CA LYS A 32 -13.56 5.72 27.30
C LYS A 32 -13.69 7.18 27.74
N THR A 33 -13.94 7.35 29.04
CA THR A 33 -14.26 8.60 29.72
C THR A 33 -13.05 9.53 29.92
N SER A 34 -13.30 10.78 30.31
CA SER A 34 -12.31 11.86 30.46
C SER A 34 -11.12 11.56 31.39
N GLN A 35 -11.28 10.67 32.36
CA GLN A 35 -10.28 10.36 33.39
C GLN A 35 -9.13 9.46 32.89
N GLU A 36 -9.34 8.64 31.87
CA GLU A 36 -8.31 7.80 31.25
C GLU A 36 -7.43 8.58 30.23
N ARG A 37 -7.82 9.80 29.85
CA ARG A 37 -7.12 10.65 28.86
C ARG A 37 -5.79 11.20 29.37
N ALA A 38 -5.74 11.66 30.63
CA ALA A 38 -4.51 12.13 31.26
C ALA A 38 -3.47 11.00 31.41
N TYR A 39 -3.93 9.77 31.52
CA TYR A 39 -3.10 8.58 31.63
C TYR A 39 -2.48 8.16 30.29
N VAL A 40 -3.26 8.23 29.20
CA VAL A 40 -2.75 7.98 27.83
C VAL A 40 -1.62 8.95 27.49
N LEU A 41 -1.80 10.25 27.75
CA LEU A 41 -0.76 11.27 27.53
C LEU A 41 0.50 11.02 28.35
N LYS A 42 0.35 10.66 29.63
CA LYS A 42 1.47 10.33 30.52
C LYS A 42 2.23 9.07 30.08
N THR A 43 1.54 8.15 29.42
CA THR A 43 2.13 6.92 28.89
C THR A 43 2.82 7.19 27.55
N ARG A 44 2.21 7.98 26.67
CA ARG A 44 2.78 8.47 25.40
C ARG A 44 4.12 9.18 25.60
N ALA A 45 4.23 10.01 26.64
CA ALA A 45 5.48 10.72 26.98
C ALA A 45 6.68 9.79 27.31
N LYS A 46 6.47 8.48 27.48
CA LYS A 46 7.51 7.50 27.78
C LYS A 46 7.80 6.53 26.63
N MET A 47 7.03 6.61 25.54
CA MET A 47 7.18 5.73 24.38
C MET A 47 8.29 6.24 23.47
N ASP A 48 8.95 5.31 22.78
CA ASP A 48 9.77 5.67 21.62
C ASP A 48 8.89 5.93 20.38
N ARG A 49 9.51 6.41 19.28
CA ARG A 49 8.78 6.74 18.04
C ARG A 49 8.09 5.51 17.44
N GLU A 50 8.73 4.34 17.43
CA GLU A 50 8.13 3.13 16.83
C GLU A 50 6.95 2.62 17.65
N GLU A 51 7.04 2.73 18.98
CA GLU A 51 5.99 2.40 19.93
C GLU A 51 4.79 3.34 19.78
N GLU A 52 5.03 4.64 19.57
CA GLU A 52 3.99 5.63 19.31
C GLU A 52 3.23 5.33 18.01
N ILE A 53 3.94 5.08 16.91
CA ILE A 53 3.33 4.71 15.62
C ILE A 53 2.49 3.44 15.75
N LEU A 54 3.02 2.44 16.46
CA LEU A 54 2.30 1.19 16.68
C LEU A 54 1.06 1.39 17.56
N PHE A 55 1.18 2.21 18.60
CA PHE A 55 0.09 2.56 19.48
C PHE A 55 -1.06 3.21 18.70
N ASP A 56 -0.73 4.18 17.85
CA ASP A 56 -1.67 4.89 17.00
C ASP A 56 -2.31 3.93 15.97
N ALA A 57 -1.52 3.04 15.37
CA ALA A 57 -2.03 2.03 14.43
C ALA A 57 -3.05 1.07 15.06
N HIS A 58 -2.86 0.65 16.32
CA HIS A 58 -3.85 -0.18 17.03
C HIS A 58 -5.12 0.60 17.33
N TYR A 59 -4.97 1.87 17.68
CA TYR A 59 -6.11 2.72 17.98
C TYR A 59 -6.96 2.96 16.73
N MET A 60 -6.32 3.25 15.60
CA MET A 60 -6.97 3.49 14.31
C MET A 60 -7.31 2.20 13.54
N PHE A 61 -7.03 1.03 14.11
CA PHE A 61 -7.17 -0.24 13.39
C PHE A 61 -8.58 -0.49 12.86
N HIS A 62 -9.62 -0.13 13.61
CA HIS A 62 -11.02 -0.28 13.16
C HIS A 62 -11.37 0.66 12.00
N PHE A 63 -10.84 1.89 12.03
CA PHE A 63 -10.97 2.83 10.93
C PHE A 63 -10.27 2.29 9.68
N CYS A 64 -9.02 1.84 9.83
CA CYS A 64 -8.24 1.24 8.76
C CYS A 64 -8.94 0.02 8.14
N MET A 65 -9.50 -0.88 8.97
CA MET A 65 -10.27 -2.03 8.51
C MET A 65 -11.50 -1.61 7.68
N GLY A 66 -12.26 -0.62 8.14
CA GLY A 66 -13.41 -0.09 7.40
C GLY A 66 -13.01 0.52 6.05
N ALA A 67 -11.98 1.38 6.06
CA ALA A 67 -11.43 2.03 4.88
C ALA A 67 -10.86 1.02 3.84
N PHE A 68 -10.26 -0.07 4.32
CA PHE A 68 -9.60 -1.07 3.48
C PHE A 68 -10.57 -2.08 2.84
N ILE A 69 -11.58 -2.55 3.59
CA ILE A 69 -12.54 -3.57 3.10
C ILE A 69 -13.71 -2.93 2.32
N ASN A 70 -13.80 -1.60 2.27
CA ASN A 70 -14.88 -0.86 1.61
C ASN A 70 -16.28 -1.23 2.18
N VAL A 71 -16.32 -1.55 3.48
CA VAL A 71 -17.56 -1.75 4.23
C VAL A 71 -18.01 -0.38 4.71
N SER A 72 -19.28 -0.03 4.48
CA SER A 72 -19.86 1.26 4.83
C SER A 72 -19.46 1.70 6.24
N LEU A 73 -18.67 2.79 6.29
CA LEU A 73 -18.09 3.38 7.49
C LEU A 73 -19.15 3.75 8.55
N GLU A 74 -20.40 3.90 8.12
CA GLU A 74 -21.58 4.22 8.93
C GLU A 74 -21.85 3.25 10.07
N ARG A 75 -21.34 2.00 10.02
CA ARG A 75 -21.66 1.03 11.06
C ARG A 75 -20.68 0.99 12.23
N TRP A 76 -19.39 1.30 12.04
CA TRP A 76 -18.34 0.87 13.00
C TRP A 76 -17.40 1.94 13.56
N SER A 77 -17.36 3.19 13.07
CA SER A 77 -16.17 4.03 13.36
C SER A 77 -16.36 5.47 13.81
N THR A 78 -17.52 6.10 13.69
CA THR A 78 -17.58 7.56 13.96
C THR A 78 -17.35 7.88 15.43
N ASP A 79 -18.08 7.30 16.38
CA ASP A 79 -18.01 7.74 17.79
C ASP A 79 -16.68 7.43 18.50
N ALA A 80 -16.10 6.24 18.28
CA ALA A 80 -14.86 5.84 18.95
C ALA A 80 -13.64 6.58 18.37
N VAL A 81 -13.58 6.73 17.04
CA VAL A 81 -12.50 7.46 16.37
C VAL A 81 -12.61 8.96 16.66
N LEU A 82 -13.83 9.53 16.66
CA LEU A 82 -14.06 10.92 17.07
C LEU A 82 -13.62 11.17 18.52
N SER A 83 -13.82 10.21 19.43
CA SER A 83 -13.39 10.35 20.83
C SER A 83 -11.86 10.41 21.03
N TYR A 84 -11.09 9.83 20.11
CA TYR A 84 -9.62 9.91 20.11
C TYR A 84 -9.09 11.09 19.33
N LEU A 85 -9.82 11.47 18.29
CA LEU A 85 -9.67 12.74 17.60
C LEU A 85 -10.24 13.90 18.42
N ASP A 86 -10.30 13.83 19.76
CA ASP A 86 -10.78 14.92 20.59
C ASP A 86 -10.02 16.24 20.29
N PRO A 87 -10.72 17.37 20.14
CA PRO A 87 -10.16 18.62 19.64
C PRO A 87 -9.06 19.28 20.50
N VAL A 88 -8.89 18.88 21.76
CA VAL A 88 -7.92 19.51 22.69
C VAL A 88 -6.48 18.99 22.52
N LEU A 89 -6.28 17.87 21.81
CA LEU A 89 -4.95 17.33 21.53
C LEU A 89 -4.41 17.84 20.18
N PRO A 90 -3.11 18.18 20.07
CA PRO A 90 -2.45 18.25 18.76
C PRO A 90 -2.69 16.92 18.04
N LEU A 91 -2.90 16.98 16.71
CA LEU A 91 -3.00 15.75 15.94
C LEU A 91 -1.80 14.85 16.27
N PRO A 92 -1.98 13.52 16.32
CA PRO A 92 -0.88 12.64 16.70
C PRO A 92 0.32 12.75 15.74
N TYR A 93 0.11 13.36 14.56
CA TYR A 93 1.08 13.53 13.51
C TYR A 93 0.86 14.85 12.77
N GLU A 94 1.97 15.47 12.38
CA GLU A 94 1.98 16.36 11.23
C GLU A 94 1.82 15.51 9.96
N PHE A 95 1.23 16.06 8.89
CA PHE A 95 1.12 15.40 7.58
C PHE A 95 2.50 15.23 6.90
N ASN A 96 3.35 14.42 7.51
CA ASN A 96 4.75 14.18 7.21
C ASN A 96 4.99 12.66 7.05
N MET A 97 6.26 12.24 7.04
CA MET A 97 6.65 10.84 6.86
C MET A 97 6.06 9.86 7.89
N ASP A 98 5.73 10.34 9.09
CA ASP A 98 5.08 9.54 10.14
C ASP A 98 3.75 8.93 9.67
N MET A 99 3.08 9.57 8.70
CA MET A 99 1.86 9.05 8.09
C MET A 99 2.10 7.77 7.28
N TYR A 100 3.23 7.66 6.57
CA TYR A 100 3.57 6.43 5.86
C TYR A 100 3.92 5.31 6.83
N ASP A 101 4.64 5.61 7.91
CA ASP A 101 5.00 4.61 8.91
C ASP A 101 3.76 4.11 9.66
N LEU A 102 2.81 5.00 9.97
CA LEU A 102 1.50 4.65 10.53
C LEU A 102 0.73 3.71 9.60
N VAL A 103 0.58 4.08 8.32
CA VAL A 103 -0.14 3.27 7.34
C VAL A 103 0.55 1.92 7.11
N GLU A 104 1.88 1.88 7.08
CA GLU A 104 2.64 0.62 6.96
C GLU A 104 2.43 -0.27 8.20
N ALA A 105 2.36 0.31 9.41
CA ALA A 105 2.04 -0.41 10.63
C ALA A 105 0.61 -0.96 10.62
N GLU A 106 -0.37 -0.16 10.19
CA GLU A 106 -1.77 -0.56 10.04
C GLU A 106 -1.93 -1.70 9.02
N LEU A 107 -1.26 -1.62 7.87
CA LEU A 107 -1.25 -2.69 6.88
C LEU A 107 -0.61 -3.96 7.43
N SER A 108 0.42 -3.84 8.28
CA SER A 108 0.98 -5.01 8.98
C SER A 108 -0.06 -5.67 9.90
N LEU A 109 -0.87 -4.88 10.60
CA LEU A 109 -1.96 -5.41 11.42
C LEU A 109 -3.06 -6.06 10.57
N LEU A 110 -3.41 -5.46 9.43
CA LEU A 110 -4.37 -6.04 8.48
C LEU A 110 -3.84 -7.36 7.88
N TYR A 111 -2.53 -7.44 7.61
CA TYR A 111 -1.93 -8.69 7.17
C TYR A 111 -2.06 -9.77 8.24
N ASP A 112 -1.71 -9.42 9.48
CA ASP A 112 -1.81 -10.35 10.60
C ASP A 112 -3.26 -10.81 10.80
N LEU A 113 -4.23 -9.91 10.61
CA LEU A 113 -5.65 -10.20 10.62
C LEU A 113 -6.06 -11.20 9.52
N PHE A 114 -5.72 -10.96 8.26
CA PHE A 114 -6.25 -11.74 7.13
C PHE A 114 -5.46 -13.01 6.84
N TYR A 115 -4.13 -12.98 7.01
CA TYR A 115 -3.23 -14.00 6.49
C TYR A 115 -2.53 -14.80 7.58
N THR A 116 -2.63 -14.37 8.85
CA THR A 116 -2.03 -15.10 9.97
C THR A 116 -3.09 -15.64 10.92
N LYS A 117 -2.66 -16.56 11.79
CA LYS A 117 -3.52 -17.10 12.84
C LYS A 117 -3.75 -16.11 14.00
N ALA A 118 -3.29 -14.84 13.90
CA ALA A 118 -3.29 -13.89 15.00
C ALA A 118 -4.66 -13.78 15.70
N GLN A 119 -5.77 -13.77 14.94
CA GLN A 119 -7.12 -13.70 15.51
C GLN A 119 -7.51 -14.88 16.41
N VAL A 120 -7.03 -16.07 16.07
CA VAL A 120 -7.32 -17.31 16.83
C VAL A 120 -6.32 -17.49 17.95
N VAL A 121 -5.05 -17.17 17.70
CA VAL A 121 -3.97 -17.32 18.66
C VAL A 121 -4.10 -16.37 19.85
N HIS A 122 -4.54 -15.12 19.62
CA HIS A 122 -4.75 -14.13 20.68
C HIS A 122 -6.13 -14.23 21.35
N SER A 123 -6.89 -15.30 21.07
CA SER A 123 -8.17 -15.57 21.71
C SER A 123 -8.01 -16.52 22.91
N TRP A 124 -8.92 -16.46 23.89
CA TRP A 124 -8.92 -17.34 25.07
C TRP A 124 -8.83 -18.84 24.72
N PRO A 125 -9.58 -19.37 23.72
CA PRO A 125 -9.41 -20.76 23.29
C PRO A 125 -8.04 -21.05 22.67
N GLY A 126 -7.42 -20.09 21.99
CA GLY A 126 -6.06 -20.22 21.44
C GLY A 126 -5.00 -20.39 22.52
N TYR A 127 -5.09 -19.60 23.59
CA TYR A 127 -4.23 -19.75 24.78
C TYR A 127 -4.40 -21.11 25.45
N LEU A 128 -5.64 -21.60 25.57
CA LEU A 128 -5.93 -22.91 26.14
C LEU A 128 -5.33 -24.05 25.30
N ILE A 129 -5.47 -24.00 23.97
CA ILE A 129 -4.89 -24.99 23.05
C ILE A 129 -3.37 -25.05 23.20
N ARG A 130 -2.69 -23.89 23.29
CA ARG A 130 -1.23 -23.80 23.49
C ARG A 130 -0.81 -24.36 24.85
N ALA A 131 -1.56 -24.06 25.92
CA ALA A 131 -1.28 -24.60 27.26
C ALA A 131 -1.40 -26.13 27.27
N ILE A 132 -2.48 -26.69 26.70
CA ILE A 132 -2.68 -28.14 26.57
C ILE A 132 -1.58 -28.76 25.69
N SER A 133 -1.16 -28.08 24.61
CA SER A 133 -0.07 -28.55 23.75
C SER A 133 1.26 -28.62 24.47
N LEU A 134 1.63 -27.57 25.20
CA LEU A 134 2.87 -27.51 25.98
C LEU A 134 2.88 -28.58 27.08
N LEU A 135 1.78 -28.69 27.85
CA LEU A 135 1.65 -29.73 28.86
C LEU A 135 1.71 -31.15 28.25
N GLY A 136 1.05 -31.35 27.11
CA GLY A 136 1.06 -32.64 26.41
C GLY A 136 2.43 -33.03 25.85
N THR A 137 3.21 -32.06 25.35
CA THR A 137 4.57 -32.30 24.82
C THR A 137 5.57 -32.54 25.93
N VAL A 138 5.50 -31.78 27.03
CA VAL A 138 6.33 -32.01 28.23
C VAL A 138 6.02 -33.36 28.86
N SER A 139 4.74 -33.71 29.03
CA SER A 139 4.34 -35.04 29.54
C SER A 139 4.83 -36.17 28.64
N ALA A 140 4.74 -36.03 27.31
CA ALA A 140 5.29 -37.02 26.39
C ALA A 140 6.81 -37.16 26.51
N PHE A 141 7.53 -36.05 26.71
CA PHE A 141 8.97 -36.07 26.93
C PHE A 141 9.34 -36.78 28.25
N LEU A 142 8.63 -36.50 29.34
CA LEU A 142 8.85 -37.16 30.63
C LEU A 142 8.51 -38.65 30.57
N LEU A 143 7.39 -39.03 29.95
CA LEU A 143 7.01 -40.43 29.79
C LEU A 143 8.03 -41.19 28.93
N PHE A 144 8.53 -40.58 27.85
CA PHE A 144 9.56 -41.18 27.01
C PHE A 144 10.87 -41.38 27.77
N ARG A 145 11.28 -40.39 28.59
CA ARG A 145 12.44 -40.50 29.51
C ARG A 145 12.30 -41.67 30.48
N LEU A 146 11.10 -41.87 31.04
CA LEU A 146 10.83 -42.94 32.00
C LEU A 146 10.83 -44.33 31.33
N ASP A 147 10.44 -44.42 30.06
CA ASP A 147 10.38 -45.69 29.33
C ASP A 147 11.72 -46.10 28.69
N ASP A 148 12.52 -45.12 28.24
CA ASP A 148 13.89 -45.31 27.74
C ASP A 148 14.79 -46.02 28.76
N GLY A 149 14.59 -45.74 30.06
CA GLY A 149 15.29 -46.42 31.16
C GLY A 149 15.07 -47.94 31.24
N LYS A 150 14.12 -48.50 30.49
CA LYS A 150 13.82 -49.94 30.44
C LYS A 150 14.51 -50.68 29.30
N GLY A 151 15.24 -49.97 28.42
CA GLY A 151 16.13 -50.58 27.41
C GLY A 151 15.46 -51.31 26.24
N ALA A 152 14.17 -51.04 25.96
CA ALA A 152 13.39 -51.78 24.96
C ALA A 152 13.52 -51.27 23.51
N HIS A 153 14.16 -50.12 23.27
CA HIS A 153 14.16 -49.42 21.98
C HIS A 153 15.56 -49.31 21.36
N SER A 154 15.62 -49.19 20.03
CA SER A 154 16.89 -48.99 19.31
C SER A 154 17.49 -47.61 19.65
N ARG A 155 18.82 -47.51 19.77
CA ARG A 155 19.49 -46.23 20.08
C ARG A 155 19.20 -45.13 19.05
N VAL A 156 18.98 -45.52 17.80
CA VAL A 156 18.65 -44.61 16.70
C VAL A 156 17.26 -44.02 16.89
N ASP A 157 16.25 -44.84 17.17
CA ASP A 157 14.87 -44.40 17.37
C ASP A 157 14.73 -43.52 18.63
N VAL A 158 15.50 -43.84 19.67
CA VAL A 158 15.61 -43.03 20.89
C VAL A 158 16.18 -41.64 20.57
N SER A 159 17.26 -41.59 19.79
CA SER A 159 17.86 -40.32 19.36
C SER A 159 16.89 -39.47 18.53
N ILE A 160 16.19 -40.08 17.57
CA ILE A 160 15.19 -39.38 16.73
C ILE A 160 14.05 -38.83 17.59
N SER A 161 13.53 -39.63 18.51
CA SER A 161 12.43 -39.22 19.39
C SER A 161 12.81 -38.07 20.30
N TYR A 162 14.01 -38.09 20.89
CA TYR A 162 14.51 -36.96 21.68
C TYR A 162 14.67 -35.69 20.84
N MET A 163 15.23 -35.78 19.63
CA MET A 163 15.38 -34.63 18.74
C MET A 163 14.02 -34.02 18.37
N LEU A 164 13.01 -34.84 18.07
CA LEU A 164 11.65 -34.38 17.77
C LEU A 164 10.96 -33.74 18.99
N LEU A 165 11.09 -34.32 20.19
CA LEU A 165 10.48 -33.79 21.40
C LEU A 165 11.13 -32.49 21.86
N VAL A 166 12.46 -32.42 21.85
CA VAL A 166 13.20 -31.18 22.17
C VAL A 166 12.85 -30.09 21.15
N GLY A 167 12.87 -30.42 19.85
CA GLY A 167 12.45 -29.49 18.80
C GLY A 167 11.01 -29.00 18.99
N ALA A 168 10.08 -29.88 19.37
CA ALA A 168 8.70 -29.52 19.65
C ALA A 168 8.58 -28.57 20.85
N ILE A 169 9.30 -28.81 21.95
CA ILE A 169 9.31 -27.92 23.12
C ILE A 169 9.90 -26.55 22.75
N VAL A 170 11.00 -26.52 21.99
CA VAL A 170 11.59 -25.26 21.50
C VAL A 170 10.60 -24.49 20.61
N LEU A 171 9.89 -25.18 19.71
CA LEU A 171 8.87 -24.55 18.87
C LEU A 171 7.67 -24.03 19.68
N GLU A 172 7.22 -24.77 20.70
CA GLU A 172 6.13 -24.33 21.57
C GLU A 172 6.53 -23.11 22.40
N THR A 173 7.70 -23.16 23.04
CA THR A 173 8.22 -22.04 23.85
C THR A 173 8.45 -20.79 23.00
N THR A 174 9.12 -20.89 21.86
CA THR A 174 9.30 -19.77 20.92
C THR A 174 7.97 -19.19 20.46
N SER A 175 6.96 -20.04 20.22
CA SER A 175 5.63 -19.59 19.84
C SER A 175 4.89 -18.81 20.95
N VAL A 176 5.11 -19.16 22.22
CA VAL A 176 4.56 -18.44 23.38
C VAL A 176 5.26 -17.09 23.53
N PHE A 177 6.59 -17.06 23.43
CA PHE A 177 7.34 -15.80 23.44
C PHE A 177 6.92 -14.86 22.31
N ALA A 178 6.67 -15.39 21.10
CA ALA A 178 6.17 -14.60 19.98
C ALA A 178 4.77 -14.00 20.23
N ILE A 179 3.90 -14.71 20.96
CA ILE A 179 2.59 -14.16 21.38
C ILE A 179 2.78 -13.04 22.39
N VAL A 180 3.55 -13.32 23.45
CA VAL A 180 3.75 -12.36 24.55
C VAL A 180 4.37 -11.07 24.03
N GLY A 181 5.34 -11.16 23.13
CA GLY A 181 5.98 -10.02 22.48
C GLY A 181 5.21 -9.41 21.31
N SER A 182 4.01 -9.91 20.99
CA SER A 182 3.26 -9.43 19.82
C SER A 182 2.67 -8.03 20.05
N THR A 183 2.49 -7.34 18.94
CA THR A 183 1.83 -6.02 18.86
C THR A 183 0.43 -6.06 19.48
N TRP A 184 -0.33 -7.13 19.21
CA TRP A 184 -1.67 -7.38 19.74
C TRP A 184 -1.70 -7.52 21.28
N THR A 185 -0.72 -8.21 21.87
CA THR A 185 -0.64 -8.40 23.32
C THR A 185 -0.29 -7.09 24.03
N CYS A 186 0.59 -6.28 23.43
CA CYS A 186 0.89 -4.93 23.90
C CYS A 186 -0.36 -4.03 23.90
N GLY A 187 -1.13 -4.03 22.80
CA GLY A 187 -2.40 -3.32 22.72
C GLY A 187 -3.42 -3.79 23.76
N TYR A 188 -3.56 -5.11 23.94
CA TYR A 188 -4.47 -5.70 24.94
C TYR A 188 -4.10 -5.33 26.38
N LEU A 189 -2.83 -5.51 26.77
CA LEU A 189 -2.34 -5.18 28.12
C LEU A 189 -2.51 -3.69 28.42
N HIS A 190 -2.30 -2.84 27.42
CA HIS A 190 -2.53 -1.41 27.55
C HIS A 190 -4.02 -1.10 27.78
N CYS A 191 -4.92 -1.67 26.98
CA CYS A 191 -6.37 -1.44 27.13
C CYS A 191 -6.90 -1.88 28.51
N GLN A 192 -6.29 -2.90 29.12
CA GLN A 192 -6.58 -3.38 30.47
C GLN A 192 -5.94 -2.56 31.60
N GLY A 193 -5.08 -1.59 31.29
CA GLY A 193 -4.39 -0.75 32.29
C GLY A 193 -3.19 -1.42 32.96
N TRP A 194 -2.67 -2.52 32.41
CA TRP A 194 -1.57 -3.28 33.01
C TRP A 194 -0.19 -2.73 32.60
N ASN A 195 0.17 -1.56 33.13
CA ASN A 195 1.35 -0.82 32.66
C ASN A 195 2.70 -1.47 33.00
N ARG A 196 2.83 -2.11 34.17
CA ARG A 196 4.09 -2.74 34.57
C ARG A 196 4.45 -3.93 33.69
N THR A 197 3.45 -4.75 33.36
CA THR A 197 3.64 -5.90 32.47
C THR A 197 3.83 -5.42 31.03
N ASN A 198 3.11 -4.39 30.59
CA ASN A 198 3.32 -3.80 29.26
C ASN A 198 4.76 -3.27 29.11
N ALA A 199 5.27 -2.52 30.10
CA ALA A 199 6.65 -2.04 30.09
C ALA A 199 7.69 -3.19 30.09
N MET A 200 7.42 -4.28 30.80
CA MET A 200 8.27 -5.48 30.80
C MET A 200 8.25 -6.16 29.43
N VAL A 201 7.08 -6.31 28.82
CA VAL A 201 6.91 -6.87 27.46
C VAL A 201 7.64 -6.01 26.42
N LEU A 202 7.52 -4.68 26.51
CA LEU A 202 8.24 -3.75 25.63
C LEU A 202 9.75 -3.85 25.81
N CYS A 203 10.25 -3.96 27.05
CA CYS A 203 11.67 -4.15 27.32
C CYS A 203 12.20 -5.45 26.69
N ILE A 204 11.46 -6.56 26.84
CA ILE A 204 11.79 -7.85 26.21
C ILE A 204 11.76 -7.71 24.68
N ARG A 205 10.78 -6.99 24.13
CA ARG A 205 10.68 -6.76 22.69
C ARG A 205 11.88 -6.00 22.13
N ARG A 206 12.31 -4.93 22.83
CA ARG A 206 13.51 -4.15 22.48
C ARG A 206 14.78 -5.00 22.51
N LEU A 207 14.89 -5.92 23.48
CA LEU A 207 16.05 -6.81 23.61
C LEU A 207 16.15 -7.86 22.48
N ILE A 208 15.02 -8.38 22.02
CA ILE A 208 15.01 -9.47 21.01
C ILE A 208 14.83 -8.91 19.58
N GLN A 209 14.63 -7.60 19.40
CA GLN A 209 14.26 -6.97 18.11
C GLN A 209 13.06 -7.66 17.43
N VAL A 210 12.19 -8.29 18.21
CA VAL A 210 11.04 -9.04 17.70
C VAL A 210 9.91 -8.07 17.38
N GLY A 211 9.42 -8.13 16.14
CA GLY A 211 8.29 -7.31 15.72
C GLY A 211 8.67 -5.89 15.29
N SER A 212 9.87 -5.67 14.75
CA SER A 212 10.10 -4.50 13.90
C SER A 212 8.99 -4.45 12.85
N GLN A 213 8.44 -3.25 12.62
CA GLN A 213 7.35 -3.06 11.67
C GLN A 213 7.74 -3.66 10.33
N ARG A 214 6.83 -4.44 9.73
CA ARG A 214 7.03 -4.85 8.35
C ARG A 214 6.95 -3.60 7.50
N LYS A 215 8.11 -3.17 6.99
CA LYS A 215 8.16 -2.07 6.04
C LYS A 215 7.72 -2.60 4.69
N TRP A 216 6.53 -2.19 4.26
CA TRP A 216 5.89 -2.69 3.03
C TRP A 216 6.35 -1.92 1.79
N LEU A 217 6.86 -0.70 1.96
CA LEU A 217 7.12 0.24 0.87
C LEU A 217 8.60 0.34 0.51
N HIS A 218 9.22 -0.79 0.14
CA HIS A 218 10.62 -0.81 -0.26
C HIS A 218 10.82 -0.61 -1.76
N SER A 219 9.95 -1.19 -2.59
CA SER A 219 10.09 -1.16 -4.04
C SER A 219 8.75 -1.16 -4.76
N ILE A 220 8.71 -0.52 -5.93
CA ILE A 220 7.52 -0.45 -6.79
C ILE A 220 7.85 -1.10 -8.13
N GLY A 221 6.87 -1.81 -8.72
CA GLY A 221 6.98 -2.35 -10.07
C GLY A 221 7.15 -1.23 -11.12
N GLN A 222 8.02 -1.44 -12.11
CA GLN A 222 8.31 -0.42 -13.10
C GLN A 222 8.18 -0.97 -14.51
N ARG A 223 7.47 -0.25 -15.39
CA ARG A 223 7.42 -0.58 -16.81
C ARG A 223 7.17 0.65 -17.68
N ASN A 224 8.03 0.84 -18.66
CA ASN A 224 7.75 1.75 -19.76
C ASN A 224 7.04 1.02 -20.91
N VAL A 225 5.93 1.58 -21.41
CA VAL A 225 5.25 1.13 -22.63
C VAL A 225 6.17 1.22 -23.85
N LEU A 226 6.98 2.28 -23.98
CA LEU A 226 7.89 2.44 -25.12
C LEU A 226 9.06 1.43 -25.10
N ASP A 227 9.52 1.04 -23.91
CA ASP A 227 10.51 -0.04 -23.74
C ASP A 227 9.93 -1.40 -24.17
N TYR A 228 8.62 -1.61 -23.99
CA TYR A 228 7.96 -2.79 -24.54
C TYR A 228 7.91 -2.77 -26.07
N CYS A 229 7.56 -1.63 -26.67
CA CYS A 229 7.46 -1.50 -28.13
C CYS A 229 8.81 -1.71 -28.84
N THR A 230 9.91 -1.27 -28.23
CA THR A 230 11.26 -1.29 -28.83
C THR A 230 12.02 -2.60 -28.62
N ARG A 231 11.50 -3.56 -27.84
CA ARG A 231 12.22 -4.79 -27.47
C ARG A 231 12.25 -5.82 -28.62
N ASN A 232 13.44 -6.00 -29.18
CA ASN A 232 13.93 -6.99 -30.17
C ASN A 232 12.83 -7.77 -30.94
N GLN A 233 12.43 -7.23 -32.10
CA GLN A 233 11.32 -7.67 -32.95
C GLN A 233 11.42 -9.13 -33.47
N THR A 234 12.63 -9.66 -33.57
CA THR A 234 12.96 -10.80 -34.43
C THR A 234 12.66 -12.18 -33.83
N ASP A 235 12.76 -12.36 -32.52
CA ASP A 235 12.65 -13.69 -31.89
C ASP A 235 11.21 -14.06 -31.51
N TRP A 236 10.33 -13.06 -31.45
CA TRP A 236 8.95 -13.22 -31.01
C TRP A 236 7.91 -13.14 -32.13
N MET A 237 8.26 -12.49 -33.26
CA MET A 237 7.41 -12.45 -34.47
C MET A 237 7.00 -13.86 -34.92
N ASN A 238 7.93 -14.82 -34.82
CA ASN A 238 7.67 -16.22 -35.19
C ASN A 238 6.79 -17.00 -34.20
N ARG A 239 6.49 -16.45 -33.01
CA ARG A 239 5.71 -17.16 -31.96
C ARG A 239 4.29 -16.63 -31.78
N ILE A 240 3.90 -15.60 -32.55
CA ILE A 240 2.60 -14.93 -32.47
C ILE A 240 1.91 -15.01 -33.85
N VAL A 241 1.64 -16.24 -34.29
CA VAL A 241 0.55 -16.50 -35.23
C VAL A 241 -0.56 -17.17 -34.41
N GLU A 242 -1.68 -16.46 -34.31
CA GLU A 242 -3.00 -16.82 -33.77
C GLU A 242 -3.14 -17.28 -32.29
N ALA A 243 -4.29 -16.90 -31.72
CA ALA A 243 -4.79 -17.11 -30.36
C ALA A 243 -4.13 -16.28 -29.22
N THR A 244 -4.77 -15.12 -28.98
CA THR A 244 -4.82 -14.32 -27.74
C THR A 244 -3.51 -13.70 -27.26
N VAL A 245 -3.10 -12.63 -27.94
CA VAL A 245 -2.07 -11.66 -27.51
C VAL A 245 -2.21 -11.37 -26.02
N LEU A 246 -3.41 -11.05 -25.53
CA LEU A 246 -3.69 -10.76 -24.12
C LEU A 246 -3.46 -11.95 -23.16
N LYS A 247 -3.87 -13.18 -23.50
CA LYS A 247 -3.70 -14.35 -22.60
C LYS A 247 -2.26 -14.87 -22.58
N LYS A 248 -1.46 -14.64 -23.63
CA LYS A 248 -0.03 -14.96 -23.65
C LYS A 248 0.81 -13.82 -23.05
N TRP A 249 0.46 -12.56 -23.28
CA TRP A 249 1.05 -11.38 -22.65
C TRP A 249 0.88 -11.41 -21.12
N ARG A 250 -0.27 -11.90 -20.63
CA ARG A 250 -0.50 -12.16 -19.19
C ARG A 250 0.30 -13.33 -18.61
N ARG A 251 0.52 -14.41 -19.39
CA ARG A 251 1.11 -15.67 -18.89
C ARG A 251 2.63 -15.72 -18.96
N LYS A 252 3.26 -15.00 -19.89
CA LYS A 252 4.71 -15.14 -20.17
C LYS A 252 5.58 -14.07 -19.55
N VAL A 253 5.04 -12.94 -19.12
CA VAL A 253 5.90 -11.88 -18.62
C VAL A 253 6.07 -11.99 -17.10
N LYS A 254 7.05 -12.81 -16.72
CA LYS A 254 7.69 -12.70 -15.41
C LYS A 254 8.43 -11.36 -15.39
N PHE A 255 7.93 -10.40 -14.63
CA PHE A 255 8.59 -9.10 -14.45
C PHE A 255 9.46 -9.11 -13.20
N SER A 256 10.67 -8.58 -13.36
CA SER A 256 11.72 -8.55 -12.35
C SER A 256 12.27 -7.14 -12.10
N VAL A 257 11.69 -6.12 -12.74
CA VAL A 257 12.19 -4.74 -12.62
C VAL A 257 11.34 -3.99 -11.61
N SER A 258 11.86 -3.88 -10.40
CA SER A 258 11.35 -2.99 -9.36
C SER A 258 12.38 -1.91 -9.05
N THR A 259 11.93 -0.71 -8.72
CA THR A 259 12.80 0.38 -8.24
C THR A 259 12.57 0.62 -6.76
N LYS A 260 13.66 0.87 -6.03
CA LYS A 260 13.58 1.27 -4.63
C LYS A 260 12.92 2.64 -4.52
N ILE A 261 11.97 2.78 -3.62
CA ILE A 261 11.28 4.05 -3.37
C ILE A 261 12.19 4.91 -2.49
N THR A 262 12.46 6.14 -2.92
CA THR A 262 13.26 7.11 -2.15
C THR A 262 12.36 7.88 -1.16
N MET A 263 12.93 8.37 -0.05
CA MET A 263 12.15 9.19 0.89
C MET A 263 11.64 10.48 0.24
N LYS A 264 12.48 11.18 -0.53
CA LYS A 264 12.09 12.37 -1.32
C LYS A 264 10.88 12.10 -2.22
N PHE A 265 10.78 10.92 -2.82
CA PHE A 265 9.61 10.55 -3.62
C PHE A 265 8.34 10.45 -2.77
N LYS A 266 8.40 9.77 -1.62
CA LYS A 266 7.27 9.66 -0.69
C LYS A 266 6.80 11.06 -0.25
N GLU A 267 7.72 11.95 0.10
CA GLU A 267 7.43 13.33 0.50
C GLU A 267 6.73 14.13 -0.61
N LEU A 268 7.23 14.05 -1.85
CA LEU A 268 6.61 14.74 -2.99
C LEU A 268 5.19 14.25 -3.26
N VAL A 269 4.99 12.93 -3.25
CA VAL A 269 3.65 12.35 -3.46
C VAL A 269 2.71 12.79 -2.35
N LEU A 270 3.11 12.64 -1.08
CA LEU A 270 2.29 13.05 0.07
C LEU A 270 1.95 14.54 0.03
N GLY A 271 2.92 15.40 -0.28
CA GLY A 271 2.73 16.85 -0.39
C GLY A 271 1.71 17.19 -1.48
N GLN A 272 1.78 16.52 -2.64
CA GLN A 272 0.83 16.72 -3.73
C GLN A 272 -0.56 16.18 -3.39
N VAL A 273 -0.67 14.98 -2.82
CA VAL A 273 -1.96 14.41 -2.37
C VAL A 273 -2.63 15.35 -1.37
N ARG A 274 -1.88 15.84 -0.38
CA ARG A 274 -2.37 16.79 0.61
C ARG A 274 -2.86 18.07 -0.06
N ARG A 275 -2.03 18.70 -0.90
CA ARG A 275 -2.38 19.94 -1.62
C ARG A 275 -3.70 19.77 -2.37
N THR A 276 -3.81 18.69 -3.14
CA THR A 276 -4.98 18.43 -3.97
C THR A 276 -6.24 18.14 -3.14
N MET A 277 -6.10 17.41 -2.02
CA MET A 277 -7.22 17.13 -1.11
C MET A 277 -7.69 18.36 -0.32
N THR A 278 -6.78 19.28 0.04
CA THR A 278 -7.12 20.51 0.77
C THR A 278 -7.80 21.57 -0.11
N HIS A 279 -7.49 21.61 -1.40
CA HIS A 279 -8.16 22.48 -2.39
C HIS A 279 -9.49 21.87 -2.86
N TYR A 280 -10.23 21.24 -1.94
CA TYR A 280 -11.53 20.64 -2.20
C TYR A 280 -12.48 21.68 -2.78
N SER A 281 -13.01 21.40 -3.97
CA SER A 281 -14.14 22.13 -4.53
C SER A 281 -15.39 21.29 -4.32
N GLU A 282 -16.49 21.91 -3.90
CA GLU A 282 -17.80 21.24 -3.76
C GLU A 282 -18.29 20.56 -5.06
N THR A 283 -17.66 20.87 -6.20
CA THR A 283 -18.08 20.40 -7.53
C THR A 283 -17.31 19.19 -8.08
N TRP A 284 -16.16 18.82 -7.51
CA TRP A 284 -15.40 17.63 -7.94
C TRP A 284 -14.34 17.22 -6.90
N THR A 285 -14.18 15.92 -6.71
CA THR A 285 -13.11 15.34 -5.90
C THR A 285 -11.99 14.78 -6.78
N ILE A 286 -10.76 14.69 -6.25
CA ILE A 286 -9.64 13.96 -6.88
C ILE A 286 -9.98 12.50 -7.19
N LEU A 287 -11.05 12.00 -6.58
CA LEU A 287 -11.55 10.65 -6.71
C LEU A 287 -12.54 10.55 -7.87
N ASP A 288 -13.21 11.62 -8.28
CA ASP A 288 -14.27 11.53 -9.29
C ASP A 288 -13.74 11.42 -10.71
N ALA A 289 -12.62 12.09 -11.02
CA ALA A 289 -12.05 12.09 -12.37
C ALA A 289 -10.51 12.17 -12.35
N PRO A 290 -9.81 11.25 -13.03
CA PRO A 290 -8.35 11.20 -13.02
C PRO A 290 -7.76 12.39 -13.79
N GLY A 291 -6.92 13.20 -13.15
CA GLY A 291 -6.18 14.31 -13.78
C GLY A 291 -7.00 15.59 -14.01
N LYS A 292 -8.29 15.59 -13.68
CA LYS A 292 -9.18 16.73 -13.93
C LYS A 292 -8.87 17.89 -12.97
N CYS A 293 -8.46 17.60 -11.74
CA CYS A 293 -8.22 18.62 -10.72
C CYS A 293 -7.12 19.59 -11.14
N VAL A 294 -5.93 19.05 -11.39
CA VAL A 294 -4.71 19.78 -11.75
C VAL A 294 -4.92 20.48 -13.08
N LEU A 295 -5.53 19.83 -14.08
CA LEU A 295 -5.83 20.52 -15.33
C LEU A 295 -6.79 21.70 -15.16
N THR A 296 -7.74 21.62 -14.22
CA THR A 296 -8.64 22.74 -13.92
C THR A 296 -7.92 23.84 -13.15
N GLU A 297 -7.09 23.48 -12.15
CA GLU A 297 -6.28 24.41 -11.36
C GLU A 297 -5.40 25.28 -12.26
N TYR A 298 -4.76 24.67 -13.26
CA TYR A 298 -3.89 25.36 -14.21
C TYR A 298 -4.60 25.93 -15.44
N ARG A 299 -5.95 25.84 -15.53
CA ARG A 299 -6.76 26.29 -16.69
C ARG A 299 -6.37 25.62 -18.02
N LEU A 300 -5.98 24.36 -17.95
CA LEU A 300 -5.54 23.54 -19.09
C LEU A 300 -6.60 22.51 -19.51
N LEU A 301 -7.76 22.48 -18.83
CA LEU A 301 -8.82 21.51 -19.11
C LEU A 301 -9.41 21.66 -20.52
N ASP A 302 -9.47 22.88 -21.05
CA ASP A 302 -9.98 23.14 -22.40
C ASP A 302 -9.01 22.66 -23.48
N ASP A 303 -7.70 22.85 -23.26
CA ASP A 303 -6.66 22.45 -24.21
C ASP A 303 -6.33 20.95 -24.15
N MET A 304 -6.32 20.35 -22.95
CA MET A 304 -5.82 18.98 -22.71
C MET A 304 -6.89 18.02 -22.19
N GLY A 305 -8.13 18.47 -21.95
CA GLY A 305 -9.20 17.64 -21.42
C GLY A 305 -9.58 16.44 -22.30
N PHE A 306 -9.29 16.50 -23.61
CA PHE A 306 -9.47 15.39 -24.54
C PHE A 306 -8.64 14.14 -24.18
N SER A 307 -7.58 14.31 -23.39
CA SER A 307 -6.71 13.21 -22.94
C SER A 307 -7.34 12.34 -21.85
N ILE A 308 -8.40 12.83 -21.19
CA ILE A 308 -9.04 12.20 -20.04
C ILE A 308 -10.54 11.95 -20.27
N LYS A 309 -11.25 12.87 -20.92
CA LYS A 309 -12.71 12.77 -21.13
C LYS A 309 -13.07 11.58 -22.04
N ASP A 310 -14.15 10.88 -21.67
CA ASP A 310 -14.80 9.80 -22.44
C ASP A 310 -13.89 8.63 -22.84
N ARG A 311 -12.96 8.26 -21.95
CA ARG A 311 -11.98 7.19 -22.19
C ARG A 311 -11.89 6.24 -21.00
N ASP A 312 -11.52 4.98 -21.24
CA ASP A 312 -11.17 4.08 -20.16
C ASP A 312 -9.87 4.52 -19.47
N PHE A 313 -9.78 4.27 -18.18
CA PHE A 313 -8.65 4.74 -17.36
C PHE A 313 -7.29 4.23 -17.87
N ALA A 314 -7.23 2.99 -18.38
CA ALA A 314 -6.03 2.45 -19.00
C ALA A 314 -5.60 3.24 -20.26
N HIS A 315 -6.56 3.74 -21.03
CA HIS A 315 -6.29 4.61 -22.17
C HIS A 315 -5.69 5.96 -21.74
N CYS A 316 -6.21 6.56 -20.67
CA CYS A 316 -5.67 7.80 -20.11
C CYS A 316 -4.21 7.61 -19.67
N ILE A 317 -3.91 6.49 -18.99
CA ILE A 317 -2.54 6.11 -18.61
C ILE A 317 -1.65 6.00 -19.85
N LEU A 318 -2.11 5.31 -20.90
CA LEU A 318 -1.34 5.16 -22.15
C LEU A 318 -1.03 6.51 -22.80
N ILE A 319 -2.03 7.39 -22.93
CA ILE A 319 -1.87 8.71 -23.53
C ILE A 319 -0.81 9.52 -22.78
N TRP A 320 -0.98 9.64 -21.46
CA TRP A 320 -0.10 10.43 -20.61
C TRP A 320 1.30 9.84 -20.52
N GLN A 321 1.44 8.51 -20.54
CA GLN A 321 2.75 7.86 -20.50
C GLN A 321 3.58 8.18 -21.74
N VAL A 322 3.00 8.01 -22.93
CA VAL A 322 3.68 8.33 -24.19
C VAL A 322 3.98 9.83 -24.27
N ALA A 323 3.03 10.69 -23.90
CA ALA A 323 3.23 12.14 -23.93
C ALA A 323 4.31 12.62 -22.94
N THR A 324 4.35 12.04 -21.73
CA THR A 324 5.36 12.35 -20.72
C THR A 324 6.75 11.94 -21.19
N ASP A 325 6.90 10.75 -21.78
CA ASP A 325 8.20 10.30 -22.29
C ASP A 325 8.69 11.18 -23.44
N ILE A 326 7.81 11.55 -24.35
CA ILE A 326 8.12 12.50 -25.44
C ILE A 326 8.57 13.84 -24.87
N TYR A 327 7.81 14.39 -23.91
CA TYR A 327 8.14 15.66 -23.27
C TYR A 327 9.52 15.63 -22.60
N LEU A 328 9.80 14.58 -21.82
CA LEU A 328 11.07 14.42 -21.12
C LEU A 328 12.25 14.23 -22.08
N CYS A 329 12.09 13.47 -23.17
CA CYS A 329 13.13 13.31 -24.19
C CYS A 329 13.51 14.66 -24.83
N CYS A 330 12.53 15.49 -25.16
CA CYS A 330 12.78 16.83 -25.72
C CYS A 330 13.45 17.78 -24.73
N CYS A 331 13.15 17.64 -23.43
CA CYS A 331 13.78 18.44 -22.38
C CYS A 331 15.27 18.07 -22.19
N ASP A 332 15.64 16.81 -22.38
CA ASP A 332 17.03 16.33 -22.28
C ASP A 332 17.91 16.82 -23.46
N ASP A 333 17.32 16.95 -24.66
CA ASP A 333 18.01 17.28 -25.93
C ASP A 333 18.25 18.79 -26.15
N ASN A 334 17.32 19.66 -25.74
CA ASN A 334 17.41 21.08 -26.03
C ASN A 334 18.36 21.82 -25.05
N GLN A 335 19.56 22.18 -25.52
CA GLN A 335 20.50 23.05 -24.77
C GLN A 335 19.90 24.42 -24.36
N HIS A 336 18.89 24.93 -25.09
CA HIS A 336 18.14 26.13 -24.72
C HIS A 336 17.11 25.87 -23.60
N GLN A 337 16.48 24.69 -23.57
CA GLN A 337 15.58 24.30 -22.48
C GLN A 337 16.36 23.93 -21.21
N ARG A 338 17.62 23.46 -21.32
CA ARG A 338 18.57 23.39 -20.19
C ARG A 338 18.84 24.74 -19.51
N ARG A 339 18.56 25.88 -20.18
CA ARG A 339 18.63 27.21 -19.54
C ARG A 339 17.35 27.58 -18.78
N CYS A 340 16.19 27.02 -19.14
CA CYS A 340 14.95 27.09 -18.35
C CYS A 340 14.97 26.06 -17.20
N LEU A 341 15.49 24.86 -17.46
CA LEU A 341 15.90 23.81 -16.51
C LEU A 341 17.33 24.07 -16.01
N LYS A 342 17.69 25.31 -15.66
CA LYS A 342 18.88 25.54 -14.82
C LYS A 342 18.55 24.94 -13.46
N ALA A 343 18.74 23.62 -13.39
CA ALA A 343 18.13 22.76 -12.41
C ALA A 343 18.52 23.19 -11.00
N GLU A 344 17.59 23.87 -10.33
CA GLU A 344 17.45 23.68 -8.90
C GLU A 344 17.36 22.17 -8.65
N GLU A 345 17.98 21.72 -7.56
CA GLU A 345 17.97 20.30 -7.17
C GLU A 345 16.55 19.72 -7.21
N ASP A 346 15.55 20.56 -6.93
CA ASP A 346 14.12 20.28 -6.93
C ASP A 346 13.55 19.82 -8.28
N ASP A 347 13.95 20.43 -9.40
CA ASP A 347 13.44 20.06 -10.74
C ASP A 347 13.91 18.66 -11.14
N LYS A 348 15.16 18.32 -10.80
CA LYS A 348 15.72 16.98 -11.07
C LYS A 348 14.99 15.92 -10.25
N VAL A 349 14.75 16.20 -8.97
CA VAL A 349 13.99 15.30 -8.08
C VAL A 349 12.56 15.11 -8.61
N LEU A 350 11.94 16.16 -9.14
CA LEU A 350 10.60 16.10 -9.72
C LEU A 350 10.56 15.26 -11.01
N VAL A 351 11.54 15.42 -11.90
CA VAL A 351 11.68 14.59 -13.11
C VAL A 351 11.83 13.11 -12.76
N ASP A 352 12.67 12.80 -11.76
CA ASP A 352 12.85 11.42 -11.29
C ASP A 352 11.55 10.86 -10.71
N ALA A 353 10.80 11.65 -9.94
CA ALA A 353 9.51 11.25 -9.40
C ALA A 353 8.45 11.00 -10.50
N ILE A 354 8.39 11.87 -11.52
CA ILE A 354 7.51 11.69 -12.69
C ILE A 354 7.85 10.38 -13.41
N LYS A 355 9.14 10.11 -13.64
CA LYS A 355 9.60 8.86 -14.28
C LYS A 355 9.19 7.62 -13.49
N VAL A 356 9.24 7.67 -12.16
CA VAL A 356 8.84 6.57 -11.27
C VAL A 356 7.32 6.36 -11.33
N LEU A 357 6.52 7.42 -11.27
CA LEU A 357 5.05 7.33 -11.32
C LEU A 357 4.54 6.86 -12.67
N SER A 358 5.03 7.44 -13.77
CA SER A 358 4.57 7.08 -15.12
C SER A 358 4.84 5.60 -15.44
N LYS A 359 6.03 5.11 -15.07
CA LYS A 359 6.40 3.69 -15.20
C LYS A 359 5.62 2.79 -14.26
N TYR A 360 5.27 3.25 -13.06
CA TYR A 360 4.42 2.48 -12.17
C TYR A 360 3.00 2.35 -12.72
N MET A 361 2.40 3.43 -13.22
CA MET A 361 1.07 3.38 -13.85
C MET A 361 1.07 2.49 -15.09
N GLY A 362 2.11 2.56 -15.91
CA GLY A 362 2.31 1.62 -17.02
C GLY A 362 2.39 0.16 -16.56
N PHE A 363 3.08 -0.11 -15.44
CA PHE A 363 3.11 -1.42 -14.81
C PHE A 363 1.72 -1.89 -14.38
N LEU A 364 0.92 -1.03 -13.75
CA LEU A 364 -0.45 -1.35 -13.33
C LEU A 364 -1.37 -1.69 -14.51
N MET A 365 -1.18 -1.06 -15.66
CA MET A 365 -1.91 -1.38 -16.91
C MET A 365 -1.74 -2.83 -17.37
N ILE A 366 -0.62 -3.46 -17.02
CA ILE A 366 -0.32 -4.85 -17.33
C ILE A 366 -0.90 -5.81 -16.27
N HIS A 367 -1.28 -5.27 -15.11
CA HIS A 367 -1.91 -5.98 -14.01
C HIS A 367 -3.36 -5.48 -13.78
N PRO A 368 -4.30 -5.78 -14.71
CA PRO A 368 -5.71 -5.37 -14.66
C PRO A 368 -6.39 -5.50 -13.30
N SER A 369 -6.03 -6.52 -12.51
CA SER A 369 -6.61 -6.71 -11.17
C SER A 369 -6.37 -5.53 -10.21
N LEU A 370 -5.42 -4.65 -10.52
CA LEU A 370 -5.04 -3.48 -9.71
C LEU A 370 -5.58 -2.16 -10.24
N LEU A 371 -6.14 -2.13 -11.45
CA LEU A 371 -6.69 -0.92 -12.02
C LEU A 371 -8.21 -0.87 -11.88
N PRO A 372 -8.77 0.32 -11.59
CA PRO A 372 -10.19 0.58 -11.78
C PRO A 372 -10.61 0.24 -13.21
N GLY A 373 -11.73 -0.47 -13.37
CA GLY A 373 -12.21 -0.93 -14.67
C GLY A 373 -11.54 -2.20 -15.21
N GLY A 374 -10.48 -2.68 -14.55
CA GLY A 374 -9.90 -3.98 -14.86
C GLY A 374 -9.10 -4.00 -16.16
N VAL A 375 -9.63 -4.70 -17.16
CA VAL A 375 -8.92 -4.98 -18.42
C VAL A 375 -8.99 -3.75 -19.33
N PRO A 376 -7.88 -3.31 -19.95
CA PRO A 376 -7.90 -2.23 -20.94
C PRO A 376 -8.91 -2.51 -22.07
N SER A 377 -9.58 -1.46 -22.55
CA SER A 377 -10.54 -1.59 -23.64
C SER A 377 -9.86 -2.02 -24.95
N ASP A 378 -10.64 -2.59 -25.88
CA ASP A 378 -10.14 -2.95 -27.21
C ASP A 378 -9.54 -1.74 -27.95
N SER A 379 -10.05 -0.52 -27.69
CA SER A 379 -9.49 0.70 -28.27
C SER A 379 -8.08 1.00 -27.75
N THR A 380 -7.83 0.78 -26.46
CA THR A 380 -6.51 0.92 -25.81
C THR A 380 -5.54 -0.13 -26.35
N ILE A 381 -6.02 -1.37 -26.52
CA ILE A 381 -5.22 -2.45 -27.10
C ILE A 381 -4.85 -2.15 -28.56
N ASN A 382 -5.80 -1.71 -29.38
CA ASN A 382 -5.56 -1.34 -30.77
C ASN A 382 -4.56 -0.18 -30.90
N ASN A 383 -4.67 0.84 -30.03
CA ASN A 383 -3.71 1.94 -30.01
C ASN A 383 -2.29 1.48 -29.63
N LEU A 384 -2.18 0.55 -28.68
CA LEU A 384 -0.89 -0.05 -28.31
C LEU A 384 -0.32 -0.89 -29.46
N GLU A 385 -1.15 -1.66 -30.17
CA GLU A 385 -0.74 -2.42 -31.35
C GLU A 385 -0.28 -1.52 -32.48
N ASN A 386 -0.96 -0.39 -32.71
CA ASN A 386 -0.55 0.60 -33.71
C ASN A 386 0.78 1.27 -33.34
N LEU A 387 0.94 1.69 -32.07
CA LEU A 387 2.22 2.19 -31.55
C LEU A 387 3.35 1.17 -31.77
N TRP A 388 3.05 -0.11 -31.53
CA TRP A 388 4.02 -1.16 -31.71
C TRP A 388 4.35 -1.45 -33.19
N LYS A 389 3.38 -1.39 -34.11
CA LYS A 389 3.63 -1.51 -35.55
C LYS A 389 4.52 -0.37 -36.07
N ASP A 390 4.39 0.81 -35.49
CA ASP A 390 5.17 1.99 -35.88
C ASP A 390 6.60 1.97 -35.30
N SER A 391 6.86 1.18 -34.26
CA SER A 391 8.18 1.14 -33.62
C SER A 391 9.18 0.34 -34.46
N LYS A 392 9.92 1.04 -35.32
CA LYS A 392 11.13 0.54 -36.00
C LYS A 392 12.44 0.85 -35.25
N CYS A 393 12.34 1.51 -34.09
CA CYS A 393 13.48 2.09 -33.38
C CYS A 393 14.09 1.13 -32.36
N SER A 394 15.37 1.35 -32.07
CA SER A 394 16.16 0.52 -31.15
C SER A 394 16.03 0.96 -29.68
N THR A 395 15.71 2.24 -29.45
CA THR A 395 15.59 2.82 -28.11
C THR A 395 14.28 3.61 -27.94
N SER A 396 13.79 3.72 -26.70
CA SER A 396 12.56 4.46 -26.39
C SER A 396 12.65 5.95 -26.69
N SER A 397 13.84 6.55 -26.58
CA SER A 397 14.07 7.97 -26.91
C SER A 397 14.06 8.24 -28.41
N GLU A 398 14.69 7.37 -29.21
CA GLU A 398 14.58 7.42 -30.68
C GLU A 398 13.13 7.26 -31.14
N PHE A 399 12.39 6.34 -30.51
CA PHE A 399 11.00 6.12 -30.84
C PHE A 399 10.13 7.34 -30.51
N ALA A 400 10.32 7.94 -29.33
CA ALA A 400 9.64 9.18 -28.94
C ALA A 400 9.91 10.33 -29.93
N ARG A 401 11.16 10.47 -30.42
CA ARG A 401 11.52 11.45 -31.45
C ARG A 401 10.85 11.16 -32.79
N SER A 402 10.80 9.89 -33.20
CA SER A 402 10.12 9.47 -34.44
C SER A 402 8.64 9.82 -34.41
N LEU A 403 7.97 9.64 -33.27
CA LEU A 403 6.56 9.96 -33.10
C LEU A 403 6.29 11.47 -33.25
N LEU A 404 7.18 12.33 -32.75
CA LEU A 404 7.06 13.79 -32.90
C LEU A 404 7.23 14.28 -34.35
N TYR A 405 8.05 13.61 -35.15
CA TYR A 405 8.28 14.01 -36.54
C TYR A 405 7.06 13.80 -37.43
N HIS A 406 6.16 12.89 -37.06
CA HIS A 406 4.85 12.70 -37.67
C HIS A 406 3.85 13.78 -37.21
N LYS A 407 4.19 15.06 -37.42
CA LYS A 407 3.46 16.26 -36.94
C LYS A 407 2.03 16.44 -37.48
N ARG A 408 1.55 15.53 -38.35
CA ARG A 408 0.19 15.49 -38.94
C ARG A 408 -0.67 14.36 -38.36
N ASP A 409 -0.24 13.76 -37.27
CA ASP A 409 -0.88 12.60 -36.69
C ASP A 409 -1.85 13.03 -35.58
N ASP A 410 -3.14 12.77 -35.79
CA ASP A 410 -4.23 13.14 -34.87
C ASP A 410 -4.29 12.23 -33.63
N ARG A 411 -3.30 11.35 -33.42
CA ARG A 411 -3.24 10.47 -32.25
C ARG A 411 -3.16 11.28 -30.95
N PRO A 412 -3.96 10.94 -29.93
CA PRO A 412 -4.16 11.79 -28.75
C PRO A 412 -2.88 11.99 -27.93
N TYR A 413 -1.95 11.02 -27.91
CA TYR A 413 -0.68 11.17 -27.21
C TYR A 413 0.32 12.12 -27.90
N ILE A 414 0.30 12.21 -29.24
CA ILE A 414 1.15 13.15 -29.98
C ILE A 414 0.59 14.56 -29.79
N SER A 415 -0.72 14.72 -29.89
CA SER A 415 -1.41 15.99 -29.61
C SER A 415 -1.12 16.50 -28.21
N LEU A 416 -1.25 15.63 -27.19
CA LEU A 416 -0.97 15.99 -25.80
C LEU A 416 0.50 16.38 -25.61
N ALA A 417 1.44 15.62 -26.17
CA ALA A 417 2.86 15.97 -26.13
C ALA A 417 3.14 17.33 -26.79
N GLY A 418 2.47 17.62 -27.90
CA GLY A 418 2.55 18.89 -28.60
C GLY A 418 2.10 20.07 -27.74
N GLU A 419 0.97 19.98 -27.05
CA GLU A 419 0.48 21.05 -26.16
C GLU A 419 1.37 21.21 -24.91
N LEU A 420 1.86 20.11 -24.32
CA LEU A 420 2.84 20.17 -23.21
C LEU A 420 4.14 20.89 -23.60
N LEU A 421 4.67 20.60 -24.79
CA LEU A 421 5.88 21.23 -25.32
C LEU A 421 5.66 22.68 -25.73
N ARG A 422 4.47 22.99 -26.27
CA ARG A 422 4.12 24.35 -26.68
C ARG A 422 4.03 25.30 -25.50
N ASN A 423 3.56 24.81 -24.34
CA ASN A 423 3.45 25.53 -23.08
C ASN A 423 3.03 27.01 -23.25
N ARG A 424 1.89 27.23 -23.92
CA ARG A 424 1.45 28.58 -24.33
C ARG A 424 1.31 29.56 -23.16
N MET A 425 0.99 29.04 -21.97
CA MET A 425 0.76 29.80 -20.75
C MET A 425 2.02 29.96 -19.89
N ASN A 426 3.19 29.48 -20.34
CA ASN A 426 4.46 29.53 -19.61
C ASN A 426 4.36 28.99 -18.17
N LEU A 427 3.71 27.84 -18.02
CA LEU A 427 3.46 27.20 -16.72
C LEU A 427 4.61 26.26 -16.33
N PRO A 428 4.74 25.92 -15.03
CA PRO A 428 5.69 24.91 -14.56
C PRO A 428 5.20 23.50 -14.95
N MET A 429 5.39 23.13 -16.22
CA MET A 429 4.82 21.91 -16.80
C MET A 429 5.24 20.62 -16.09
N LEU A 430 6.44 20.56 -15.48
CA LEU A 430 6.82 19.43 -14.64
C LEU A 430 5.90 19.27 -13.41
N ARG A 431 5.49 20.37 -12.77
CA ARG A 431 4.53 20.31 -11.65
C ARG A 431 3.14 19.89 -12.11
N VAL A 432 2.72 20.33 -13.29
CA VAL A 432 1.45 19.91 -13.90
C VAL A 432 1.46 18.40 -14.18
N ILE A 433 2.49 17.91 -14.87
CA ILE A 433 2.65 16.49 -15.22
C ILE A 433 2.72 15.64 -13.94
N PHE A 434 3.50 16.06 -12.94
CA PHE A 434 3.58 15.37 -11.65
C PHE A 434 2.23 15.32 -10.95
N GLY A 435 1.51 16.44 -10.91
CA GLY A 435 0.17 16.52 -10.32
C GLY A 435 -0.80 15.53 -10.96
N VAL A 436 -0.86 15.48 -12.29
CA VAL A 436 -1.73 14.54 -13.01
C VAL A 436 -1.37 13.08 -12.71
N TRP A 437 -0.08 12.74 -12.63
CA TRP A 437 0.34 11.39 -12.25
C TRP A 437 -0.04 11.02 -10.81
N VAL A 438 0.04 11.96 -9.87
CA VAL A 438 -0.43 11.75 -8.48
C VAL A 438 -1.94 11.60 -8.44
N GLU A 439 -2.71 12.32 -9.25
CA GLU A 439 -4.15 12.10 -9.35
C GLU A 439 -4.49 10.73 -9.91
N PHE A 440 -3.79 10.27 -10.94
CA PHE A 440 -3.99 8.92 -11.48
C PHE A 440 -3.70 7.86 -10.40
N LEU A 441 -2.68 8.08 -9.57
CA LEU A 441 -2.37 7.22 -8.43
C LEU A 441 -3.50 7.20 -7.40
N CYS A 442 -4.01 8.36 -7.02
CA CYS A 442 -5.12 8.48 -6.08
C CYS A 442 -6.39 7.80 -6.63
N TYR A 443 -6.74 8.10 -7.87
CA TYR A 443 -7.88 7.49 -8.55
C TYR A 443 -7.76 5.97 -8.59
N ALA A 444 -6.59 5.45 -8.99
CA ALA A 444 -6.31 4.01 -9.02
C ALA A 444 -6.45 3.36 -7.65
N SER A 445 -5.93 4.00 -6.60
CA SER A 445 -5.95 3.48 -5.23
C SER A 445 -7.33 3.46 -4.59
N TYR A 446 -8.16 4.46 -4.90
CA TYR A 446 -9.48 4.62 -4.29
C TYR A 446 -10.54 3.76 -4.98
N HIS A 447 -10.48 3.67 -6.31
CA HIS A 447 -11.41 2.85 -7.11
C HIS A 447 -10.93 1.40 -7.30
N GLY A 448 -9.77 1.04 -6.74
CA GLY A 448 -9.35 -0.35 -6.61
C GLY A 448 -10.32 -1.14 -5.72
N THR A 449 -10.61 -2.39 -6.08
CA THR A 449 -11.50 -3.22 -5.25
C THR A 449 -10.81 -3.61 -3.93
N GLY A 450 -11.55 -3.62 -2.81
CA GLY A 450 -11.01 -4.06 -1.52
C GLY A 450 -10.39 -5.47 -1.58
N ILE A 451 -10.98 -6.38 -2.38
CA ILE A 451 -10.46 -7.72 -2.62
C ILE A 451 -9.07 -7.67 -3.29
N SER A 452 -8.89 -6.80 -4.29
CA SER A 452 -7.59 -6.61 -4.95
C SER A 452 -6.52 -6.15 -3.97
N HIS A 453 -6.85 -5.20 -3.09
CA HIS A 453 -5.94 -4.72 -2.05
C HIS A 453 -5.60 -5.80 -1.02
N CYS A 454 -6.58 -6.61 -0.59
CA CYS A 454 -6.36 -7.76 0.28
C CYS A 454 -5.39 -8.77 -0.36
N ILE A 455 -5.67 -9.21 -1.59
CA ILE A 455 -4.83 -10.19 -2.31
C ILE A 455 -3.37 -9.71 -2.39
N GLN A 456 -3.17 -8.42 -2.64
CA GLN A 456 -1.83 -7.86 -2.73
C GLN A 456 -1.12 -7.70 -1.38
N LEU A 457 -1.88 -7.44 -0.32
CA LEU A 457 -1.34 -7.49 1.03
C LEU A 457 -0.72 -8.86 1.32
N GLY A 458 -1.36 -9.94 0.86
CA GLY A 458 -0.82 -11.31 0.94
C GLY A 458 0.50 -11.54 0.18
N ARG A 459 0.83 -10.68 -0.79
CA ARG A 459 2.00 -10.80 -1.68
C ARG A 459 3.19 -9.90 -1.32
N GLY A 460 3.09 -9.12 -0.25
CA GLY A 460 4.16 -8.18 0.12
C GLY A 460 3.74 -6.71 0.07
N GLY A 461 2.43 -6.41 -0.04
CA GLY A 461 1.92 -5.05 -0.05
C GLY A 461 2.17 -4.33 -1.37
N GLU A 462 1.30 -3.36 -1.70
CA GLU A 462 1.41 -2.56 -2.93
C GLU A 462 1.31 -1.08 -2.59
N PHE A 463 1.97 -0.24 -3.37
CA PHE A 463 1.96 1.22 -3.16
C PHE A 463 0.53 1.79 -3.20
N LEU A 464 -0.33 1.26 -4.07
CA LEU A 464 -1.75 1.62 -4.12
C LEU A 464 -2.48 1.40 -2.78
N SER A 465 -2.20 0.31 -2.07
CA SER A 465 -2.83 0.02 -0.78
C SER A 465 -2.43 1.04 0.29
N VAL A 466 -1.18 1.51 0.25
CA VAL A 466 -0.71 2.57 1.14
C VAL A 466 -1.38 3.90 0.80
N ILE A 467 -1.39 4.27 -0.48
CA ILE A 467 -2.01 5.55 -0.90
C ILE A 467 -3.50 5.59 -0.59
N ARG A 468 -4.21 4.46 -0.73
CA ARG A 468 -5.62 4.36 -0.33
C ARG A 468 -5.83 4.75 1.13
N LEU A 469 -5.05 4.18 2.04
CA LEU A 469 -5.15 4.49 3.47
C LEU A 469 -4.70 5.92 3.79
N VAL A 470 -3.66 6.42 3.11
CA VAL A 470 -3.25 7.83 3.21
C VAL A 470 -4.41 8.77 2.83
N ILE A 471 -5.11 8.50 1.74
CA ILE A 471 -6.28 9.29 1.32
C ILE A 471 -7.36 9.31 2.41
N HIS A 472 -7.71 8.13 2.95
CA HIS A 472 -8.74 8.02 3.98
C HIS A 472 -8.35 8.76 5.26
N HIS A 473 -7.10 8.64 5.71
CA HIS A 473 -6.58 9.40 6.84
C HIS A 473 -6.67 10.91 6.55
N ILE A 474 -6.20 11.39 5.39
CA ILE A 474 -6.29 12.82 5.03
C ILE A 474 -7.74 13.32 5.09
N GLN A 475 -8.70 12.57 4.56
CA GLN A 475 -10.13 12.92 4.61
C GLN A 475 -10.64 13.02 6.06
N LEU A 476 -10.29 12.04 6.90
CA LEU A 476 -10.66 12.01 8.31
C LEU A 476 -10.13 13.24 9.06
N PHE A 477 -8.88 13.62 8.83
CA PHE A 477 -8.27 14.80 9.46
C PHE A 477 -8.81 16.11 8.90
N HIS A 478 -9.06 16.19 7.60
CA HIS A 478 -9.55 17.41 6.96
C HIS A 478 -10.95 17.78 7.43
N HIS A 479 -11.88 16.80 7.48
CA HIS A 479 -13.24 17.01 7.98
C HIS A 479 -13.25 17.62 9.40
N LYS A 480 -12.32 17.17 10.25
CA LYS A 480 -12.12 17.68 11.61
C LYS A 480 -11.61 19.13 11.64
N TYR A 481 -10.74 19.53 10.71
CA TYR A 481 -10.24 20.91 10.64
C TYR A 481 -11.29 21.88 10.11
N SER A 482 -12.15 21.46 9.18
CA SER A 482 -13.26 22.31 8.70
C SER A 482 -14.32 22.56 9.78
N GLU A 483 -14.58 21.59 10.66
CA GLU A 483 -15.52 21.77 11.80
C GLU A 483 -14.96 22.69 12.92
N ARG A 484 -13.67 23.07 12.88
CA ARG A 484 -13.04 23.95 13.88
C ARG A 484 -13.14 25.45 13.58
N LEU A 485 -13.53 25.84 12.36
CA LEU A 485 -13.74 27.26 12.04
C LEU A 485 -15.19 27.62 12.40
N PRO A 486 -15.44 28.46 13.42
CA PRO A 486 -16.76 29.03 13.61
C PRO A 486 -17.12 29.84 12.36
N SER A 487 -18.38 29.74 11.94
CA SER A 487 -19.00 30.61 10.94
C SER A 487 -19.13 32.03 11.50
N ASP A 488 -18.01 32.68 11.83
CA ASP A 488 -17.98 34.11 12.12
C ASP A 488 -17.86 34.85 10.78
N ALA A 489 -18.95 34.78 10.00
CA ALA A 489 -19.23 35.67 8.88
C ALA A 489 -20.66 36.22 8.95
N ASP A 490 -21.27 36.20 10.13
CA ASP A 490 -22.50 36.93 10.46
C ASP A 490 -22.22 37.90 11.62
N THR A 491 -21.41 38.93 11.40
CA THR A 491 -21.49 40.27 12.04
C THR A 491 -20.29 41.15 11.63
N LEU A 492 -20.45 41.92 10.55
CA LEU A 492 -20.31 43.38 10.47
C LEU A 492 -20.42 43.87 9.03
#